data_AF-E3MPQ1-F1
#
_entry.id   AF-E3MPQ1-F1
#
_cell.length_a   1.000
_cell.length_b   1.000
_cell.length_c   1.000
_cell.angle_alpha   90.00
_cell.angle_beta   90.00
_cell.angle_gamma   90.00
#
_symmetry.space_group_name_H-M   'P 1'
#
loop_
_entity.id
_entity.type
_entity.pdbx_description
1 polymer ?
#
loop_
_entity_poly.entity_id
_entity_poly.type
_entity_poly.pdbx_seq_one_letter_code
_entity_poly.pdbx_strand_id
1 'polypeptide(L)'
;MTTPFHPLFYETSKSVALYMDPNKRLQLYLRCPSFASAHKNEVIRIRDLKVRPENFEIDGTIYRLGVITQYTDPPNPRSVVLDNANGGIQEDVDIYGLPPRRTRDEVENVEADNAEMTRLRETIARMEQDRAKPGHRNNIERLNLEAEAYKMRINNTPPPYRHYLQLTISTGKLVKMERVVYDKQFGIAKEYIETMVFGNKKVQVQDLRIGGDKYLNDLDDNFGVQHDPPLHEPLSSPHHKQIIVSGILTNALASLRPILSQIPLRTLTAVFNRHTFPEDPIVNTARFLYIDRPTPISVLSNRPNYRIHLCLAFCQNDYDLNNLVDEWKKRKIRIGTFYSLGTTESSVDHIFGKFRNVPGAKLGENKVTRSTELSECIIIPMGKKTELNVYCSKPNEQEKKLCHWTVKFIVKIIWHLRGYARADEE
;
A
#
# COMPACT_ATOMS: atom_id res chain seq x y z
N MET A 1 -51.10 10.71 -20.67
CA MET A 1 -51.07 9.85 -19.46
C MET A 1 -49.62 9.66 -19.07
N THR A 2 -49.16 10.33 -18.03
CA THR A 2 -47.86 10.08 -17.41
C THR A 2 -48.05 8.98 -16.38
N THR A 3 -47.57 7.77 -16.68
CA THR A 3 -47.48 6.70 -15.68
C THR A 3 -46.62 7.21 -14.51
N PRO A 4 -47.13 7.18 -13.26
CA PRO A 4 -46.37 7.65 -12.12
C PRO A 4 -45.16 6.72 -11.95
N PHE A 5 -43.95 7.29 -11.97
CA PHE A 5 -42.72 6.57 -11.66
C PHE A 5 -42.87 5.95 -10.26
N HIS A 6 -43.06 4.63 -10.21
CA HIS A 6 -43.04 3.89 -8.96
C HIS A 6 -41.58 3.47 -8.72
N PRO A 7 -40.85 4.13 -7.80
CA PRO A 7 -39.55 3.63 -7.39
C PRO A 7 -39.72 2.17 -6.90
N LEU A 8 -38.71 1.34 -7.14
CA LEU A 8 -38.72 -0.06 -6.70
C LEU A 8 -39.15 -0.13 -5.23
N PHE A 9 -40.13 -1.00 -4.94
CA PHE A 9 -40.55 -1.29 -3.58
C PHE A 9 -39.32 -1.65 -2.71
N TYR A 10 -39.30 -1.20 -1.45
CA TYR A 10 -38.10 -1.25 -0.61
C TYR A 10 -37.51 -2.65 -0.50
N GLU A 11 -38.33 -3.69 -0.34
CA GLU A 11 -37.85 -5.07 -0.25
C GLU A 11 -37.17 -5.55 -1.53
N THR A 12 -37.72 -5.23 -2.70
CA THR A 12 -37.03 -5.48 -3.98
C THR A 12 -35.73 -4.69 -4.10
N SER A 13 -35.69 -3.45 -3.60
CA SER A 13 -34.47 -2.63 -3.60
C SER A 13 -33.36 -3.21 -2.72
N LYS A 14 -33.69 -3.87 -1.60
CA LYS A 14 -32.71 -4.59 -0.76
C LYS A 14 -32.07 -5.74 -1.52
N SER A 15 -32.88 -6.61 -2.13
CA SER A 15 -32.36 -7.75 -2.91
C SER A 15 -31.48 -7.27 -4.05
N VAL A 16 -31.92 -6.23 -4.77
CA VAL A 16 -31.13 -5.60 -5.82
C VAL A 16 -29.81 -5.05 -5.25
N ALA A 17 -29.83 -4.32 -4.14
CA ALA A 17 -28.62 -3.79 -3.51
C ALA A 17 -27.62 -4.89 -3.12
N LEU A 18 -28.09 -6.00 -2.54
CA LEU A 18 -27.26 -7.09 -2.02
C LEU A 18 -26.47 -7.84 -3.10
N TYR A 19 -27.02 -7.95 -4.32
CA TYR A 19 -26.45 -8.74 -5.42
C TYR A 19 -25.96 -7.90 -6.60
N MET A 20 -26.19 -6.59 -6.60
CA MET A 20 -25.69 -5.70 -7.65
C MET A 20 -24.18 -5.55 -7.58
N ASP A 21 -23.56 -5.51 -8.77
CA ASP A 21 -22.17 -5.10 -8.96
C ASP A 21 -21.86 -3.80 -8.18
N PRO A 22 -20.81 -3.78 -7.33
CA PRO A 22 -20.50 -2.64 -6.47
C PRO A 22 -20.41 -1.30 -7.22
N ASN A 23 -19.77 -1.32 -8.39
CA ASN A 23 -19.58 -0.12 -9.21
C ASN A 23 -20.91 0.43 -9.76
N LYS A 24 -21.78 -0.45 -10.28
CA LYS A 24 -23.15 -0.06 -10.67
C LYS A 24 -23.98 0.43 -9.49
N ARG A 25 -23.83 -0.20 -8.32
CA ARG A 25 -24.55 0.17 -7.11
C ARG A 25 -24.17 1.57 -6.62
N LEU A 26 -22.90 1.94 -6.66
CA LEU A 26 -22.41 3.29 -6.34
C LEU A 26 -22.96 4.33 -7.33
N GLN A 27 -22.94 4.01 -8.62
CA GLN A 27 -23.51 4.87 -9.66
C GLN A 27 -25.03 5.06 -9.52
N LEU A 28 -25.76 4.02 -9.10
CA LEU A 28 -27.18 4.10 -8.85
C LEU A 28 -27.49 4.93 -7.60
N TYR A 29 -26.72 4.73 -6.53
CA TYR A 29 -26.83 5.53 -5.29
C TYR A 29 -26.69 7.03 -5.59
N LEU A 30 -25.75 7.41 -6.46
CA LEU A 30 -25.54 8.79 -6.88
C LEU A 30 -26.72 9.42 -7.62
N ARG A 31 -27.40 8.64 -8.46
CA ARG A 31 -28.45 9.16 -9.36
C ARG A 31 -29.85 9.02 -8.79
N CYS A 32 -30.03 8.18 -7.77
CA CYS A 32 -31.35 7.81 -7.27
C CYS A 32 -31.42 7.93 -5.75
N PRO A 33 -31.86 9.08 -5.21
CA PRO A 33 -32.02 9.28 -3.77
C PRO A 33 -32.93 8.25 -3.10
N SER A 34 -33.94 7.73 -3.80
CA SER A 34 -34.84 6.68 -3.30
C SER A 34 -34.13 5.35 -3.01
N PHE A 35 -32.99 5.08 -3.66
CA PHE A 35 -32.16 3.90 -3.42
C PHE A 35 -31.22 4.06 -2.22
N ALA A 36 -31.05 5.27 -1.68
CA ALA A 36 -30.09 5.56 -0.61
C ALA A 36 -30.29 4.71 0.65
N SER A 37 -31.55 4.46 1.04
CA SER A 37 -31.85 3.64 2.22
C SER A 37 -31.41 2.19 2.03
N ALA A 38 -31.73 1.57 0.88
CA ALA A 38 -31.29 0.22 0.57
C ALA A 38 -29.76 0.15 0.43
N HIS A 39 -29.13 1.14 -0.20
CA HIS A 39 -27.68 1.21 -0.27
C HIS A 39 -27.04 1.22 1.12
N LYS A 40 -27.45 2.10 2.03
CA LYS A 40 -26.82 2.26 3.36
C LYS A 40 -27.09 1.09 4.31
N ASN A 41 -28.20 0.38 4.13
CA ASN A 41 -28.61 -0.71 5.03
C ASN A 41 -28.11 -2.09 4.59
N GLU A 42 -27.85 -2.29 3.31
CA GLU A 42 -27.40 -3.58 2.80
C GLU A 42 -25.89 -3.67 2.66
N VAL A 43 -25.35 -4.88 2.84
CA VAL A 43 -23.92 -5.14 2.68
C VAL A 43 -23.49 -4.91 1.24
N ILE A 44 -22.38 -4.21 1.00
CA ILE A 44 -21.70 -4.16 -0.29
C ILE A 44 -20.50 -5.11 -0.27
N ARG A 45 -20.41 -6.02 -1.24
CA ARG A 45 -19.35 -7.03 -1.32
C ARG A 45 -18.38 -6.66 -2.43
N ILE A 46 -17.15 -6.36 -2.07
CA ILE A 46 -16.06 -6.03 -2.98
C ILE A 46 -15.06 -7.17 -2.93
N ARG A 47 -14.66 -7.68 -4.09
CA ARG A 47 -13.63 -8.73 -4.16
C ARG A 47 -12.26 -8.09 -3.97
N ASP A 48 -11.94 -7.13 -4.81
CA ASP A 48 -10.63 -6.49 -4.86
C ASP A 48 -10.78 -4.98 -4.66
N LEU A 49 -10.34 -4.47 -3.50
CA LEU A 49 -10.27 -3.04 -3.23
C LEU A 49 -8.81 -2.61 -3.16
N LYS A 50 -8.42 -1.65 -4.00
CA LYS A 50 -7.10 -1.00 -3.91
C LYS A 50 -7.30 0.47 -3.61
N VAL A 51 -6.75 0.93 -2.50
CA VAL A 51 -6.77 2.34 -2.11
C VAL A 51 -5.37 2.90 -2.26
N ARG A 52 -5.21 3.81 -3.22
CA ARG A 52 -3.95 4.48 -3.55
C ARG A 52 -4.03 5.96 -3.16
N PRO A 53 -2.90 6.66 -3.02
CA PRO A 53 -2.92 8.11 -2.82
C PRO A 53 -3.73 8.85 -3.89
N GLU A 54 -3.59 8.40 -5.14
CA GLU A 54 -4.07 9.11 -6.32
C GLU A 54 -5.41 8.62 -6.88
N ASN A 55 -5.92 7.48 -6.42
CA ASN A 55 -7.18 6.88 -6.84
C ASN A 55 -7.58 5.72 -5.92
N PHE A 56 -8.79 5.21 -6.11
CA PHE A 56 -9.15 3.89 -5.62
C PHE A 56 -9.69 3.02 -6.77
N GLU A 57 -9.58 1.71 -6.61
CA GLU A 57 -10.01 0.72 -7.59
C GLU A 57 -10.90 -0.33 -6.91
N ILE A 58 -12.09 -0.55 -7.46
CA ILE A 58 -13.08 -1.51 -7.00
C ILE A 58 -13.32 -2.52 -8.11
N ASP A 59 -12.94 -3.76 -7.90
CA ASP A 59 -13.16 -4.88 -8.83
C ASP A 59 -12.71 -4.53 -10.27
N GLY A 60 -11.57 -3.85 -10.41
CA GLY A 60 -10.98 -3.43 -11.69
C GLY A 60 -11.53 -2.11 -12.27
N THR A 61 -12.43 -1.42 -11.58
CA THR A 61 -12.88 -0.07 -11.94
C THR A 61 -12.13 0.97 -11.12
N ILE A 62 -11.38 1.85 -11.79
CA ILE A 62 -10.58 2.90 -11.19
C ILE A 62 -11.37 4.20 -11.13
N TYR A 63 -11.37 4.84 -9.97
CA TYR A 63 -11.95 6.15 -9.71
C TYR A 63 -10.84 7.13 -9.34
N ARG A 64 -10.60 8.12 -10.18
CA ARG A 64 -9.58 9.15 -9.99
C ARG A 64 -10.21 10.53 -9.96
N LEU A 65 -9.89 11.30 -8.93
CA LEU A 65 -10.24 12.71 -8.83
C LEU A 65 -8.97 13.55 -9.02
N GLY A 66 -9.08 14.66 -9.72
CA GLY A 66 -8.00 15.64 -9.85
C GLY A 66 -8.48 16.97 -10.39
N VAL A 67 -7.68 18.01 -10.17
CA VAL A 67 -7.86 19.36 -10.69
C VAL A 67 -7.14 19.45 -12.02
N ILE A 68 -7.89 19.69 -13.10
CA ILE A 68 -7.34 19.87 -14.44
C ILE A 68 -7.36 21.35 -14.83
N THR A 69 -6.38 21.76 -15.63
CA THR A 69 -6.27 23.13 -16.12
C THR A 69 -6.73 23.21 -17.57
N GLN A 70 -7.61 24.15 -17.88
CA GLN A 70 -8.06 24.41 -19.25
C GLN A 70 -7.85 25.87 -19.61
N TYR A 71 -7.04 26.14 -20.63
CA TYR A 71 -6.78 27.49 -21.12
C TYR A 71 -8.01 28.03 -21.84
N THR A 72 -8.24 29.34 -21.68
CA THR A 72 -9.37 30.03 -22.32
C THR A 72 -9.19 30.07 -23.82
N ASP A 73 -7.94 30.25 -24.28
CA ASP A 73 -7.54 30.24 -25.68
C ASP A 73 -6.86 28.91 -26.02
N PRO A 74 -7.56 27.95 -26.66
CA PRO A 74 -6.96 26.68 -27.03
C PRO A 74 -5.93 26.84 -28.16
N PRO A 75 -4.94 25.93 -28.25
CA PRO A 75 -4.79 24.70 -27.48
C PRO A 75 -4.09 24.90 -26.12
N ASN A 76 -4.36 23.99 -25.17
CA ASN A 76 -3.57 23.91 -23.92
C ASN A 76 -2.07 23.70 -24.22
N PRO A 77 -1.15 24.26 -23.41
CA PRO A 77 0.26 23.91 -23.45
C PRO A 77 0.50 22.40 -23.30
N ARG A 78 1.61 21.91 -23.85
CA ARG A 78 1.84 20.46 -23.97
C ARG A 78 1.96 19.79 -22.61
N SER A 79 2.65 20.42 -21.67
CA SER A 79 2.77 19.96 -20.29
C SER A 79 1.40 19.81 -19.62
N VAL A 80 0.52 20.80 -19.81
CA VAL A 80 -0.86 20.79 -19.27
C VAL A 80 -1.70 19.68 -19.88
N VAL A 81 -1.56 19.41 -21.18
CA VAL A 81 -2.24 18.26 -21.82
C VAL A 81 -1.79 16.94 -21.19
N LEU A 82 -0.49 16.77 -20.96
CA LEU A 82 0.07 15.59 -20.30
C LEU A 82 -0.43 15.46 -18.86
N ASP A 83 -0.41 16.55 -18.10
CA ASP A 83 -0.79 16.57 -16.69
C ASP A 83 -2.28 16.25 -16.52
N ASN A 84 -3.14 16.84 -17.35
CA ASN A 84 -4.57 16.52 -17.39
C ASN A 84 -4.83 15.06 -17.76
N ALA A 85 -4.06 14.49 -18.70
CA ALA A 85 -4.17 13.09 -19.10
C ALA A 85 -3.70 12.13 -17.99
N ASN A 86 -2.74 12.54 -17.18
CA ASN A 86 -2.26 11.79 -16.01
C ASN A 86 -3.19 11.90 -14.79
N GLY A 87 -4.22 12.73 -14.86
CA GLY A 87 -5.24 12.87 -13.83
C GLY A 87 -5.34 14.25 -13.20
N GLY A 88 -4.48 15.20 -13.57
CA GLY A 88 -4.45 16.53 -12.99
C GLY A 88 -3.75 16.58 -11.63
N ILE A 89 -3.87 17.73 -10.97
CA ILE A 89 -3.32 18.00 -9.64
C ILE A 89 -4.21 17.35 -8.58
N GLN A 90 -3.61 16.77 -7.53
CA GLN A 90 -4.33 15.98 -6.53
C GLN A 90 -4.28 16.58 -5.13
N GLU A 91 -4.16 17.89 -5.09
CA GLU A 91 -4.04 18.68 -3.87
C GLU A 91 -4.90 19.93 -4.02
N ASP A 92 -5.12 20.60 -2.90
CA ASP A 92 -5.73 21.92 -2.92
C ASP A 92 -4.81 22.89 -3.67
N VAL A 93 -5.38 23.60 -4.63
CA VAL A 93 -4.72 24.69 -5.34
C VAL A 93 -5.54 25.96 -5.30
N ASP A 94 -4.87 27.10 -5.46
CA ASP A 94 -5.50 28.39 -5.69
C ASP A 94 -5.90 28.59 -7.16
N ILE A 95 -6.38 29.78 -7.51
CA ILE A 95 -6.81 30.12 -8.86
C ILE A 95 -5.67 30.01 -9.91
N TYR A 96 -4.41 30.07 -9.47
CA TYR A 96 -3.22 29.96 -10.31
C TYR A 96 -2.72 28.53 -10.45
N GLY A 97 -3.35 27.56 -9.77
CA GLY A 97 -2.90 26.17 -9.75
C GLY A 97 -1.71 25.94 -8.82
N LEU A 98 -1.47 26.87 -7.88
CA LEU A 98 -0.38 26.81 -6.90
C LEU A 98 -0.91 26.40 -5.52
N PRO A 99 -0.05 25.90 -4.61
CA PRO A 99 -0.46 25.61 -3.24
C PRO A 99 -1.04 26.87 -2.55
N PRO A 100 -2.12 26.74 -1.75
CA PRO A 100 -2.70 27.83 -1.01
C PRO A 100 -1.67 28.53 -0.10
N ARG A 101 -1.82 29.84 0.06
CA ARG A 101 -1.00 30.64 0.98
C ARG A 101 -1.18 30.15 2.41
N ARG A 102 -0.06 30.05 3.15
CA ARG A 102 -0.03 29.46 4.50
C ARG A 102 -0.41 30.47 5.59
N THR A 103 -0.17 31.75 5.35
CA THR A 103 -0.41 32.83 6.32
C THR A 103 -1.33 33.89 5.72
N ARG A 104 -1.89 34.75 6.59
CA ARG A 104 -2.69 35.91 6.16
C ARG A 104 -1.83 37.14 5.87
N ASP A 105 -0.53 37.07 6.15
CA ASP A 105 0.39 38.18 5.92
C ASP A 105 0.76 38.22 4.44
N GLU A 106 0.31 39.26 3.74
CA GLU A 106 0.56 39.40 2.30
C GLU A 106 2.05 39.64 1.99
N VAL A 107 2.79 40.30 2.89
CA VAL A 107 4.21 40.59 2.69
C VAL A 107 5.00 39.29 2.75
N GLU A 108 4.78 38.49 3.79
CA GLU A 108 5.42 37.18 3.96
C GLU A 108 5.11 36.25 2.77
N ASN A 109 3.85 36.21 2.33
CA ASN A 109 3.46 35.37 1.20
C ASN A 109 4.12 35.83 -0.12
N VAL A 110 4.22 37.15 -0.36
CA VAL A 110 4.88 37.68 -1.55
C VAL A 110 6.39 37.42 -1.51
N GLU A 111 7.03 37.51 -0.34
CA GLU A 111 8.43 37.15 -0.16
C GLU A 111 8.67 35.66 -0.45
N ALA A 112 7.81 34.78 0.06
CA ALA A 112 7.87 33.34 -0.22
C ALA A 112 7.64 33.04 -1.72
N ASP A 113 6.67 33.70 -2.36
CA ASP A 113 6.38 33.56 -3.79
C ASP A 113 7.57 34.01 -4.65
N ASN A 114 8.23 35.10 -4.28
CA ASN A 114 9.44 35.59 -4.96
C ASN A 114 10.63 34.64 -4.77
N ALA A 115 10.79 34.06 -3.58
CA ALA A 115 11.83 33.08 -3.32
C ALA A 115 11.65 31.82 -4.19
N GLU A 116 10.42 31.28 -4.27
CA GLU A 116 10.14 30.12 -5.10
C GLU A 116 10.30 30.43 -6.59
N MET A 117 9.84 31.60 -7.05
CA MET A 117 10.07 32.06 -8.43
C MET A 117 11.57 32.15 -8.76
N THR A 118 12.41 32.59 -7.81
CA THR A 118 13.88 32.64 -7.99
C THR A 118 14.46 31.23 -8.11
N ARG A 119 14.06 30.30 -7.24
CA ARG A 119 14.45 28.89 -7.28
C ARG A 119 14.06 28.21 -8.61
N LEU A 120 12.86 28.49 -9.11
CA LEU A 120 12.39 27.98 -10.41
C LEU A 120 13.28 28.49 -11.55
N ARG A 121 13.59 29.79 -11.58
CA ARG A 121 14.48 30.39 -12.60
C ARG A 121 15.88 29.80 -12.60
N GLU A 122 16.47 29.60 -11.43
CA GLU A 122 17.77 28.93 -11.31
C GLU A 122 17.72 27.49 -11.84
N THR A 123 16.64 26.77 -11.53
CA THR A 123 16.44 25.39 -11.99
C THR A 123 16.26 25.32 -13.50
N ILE A 124 15.48 26.23 -14.08
CA ILE A 124 15.33 26.38 -15.53
C ILE A 124 16.68 26.66 -16.19
N ALA A 125 17.45 27.61 -15.65
CA ALA A 125 18.77 27.98 -16.18
C ALA A 125 19.74 26.78 -16.20
N ARG A 126 19.76 25.97 -15.13
CA ARG A 126 20.55 24.72 -15.08
C ARG A 126 20.07 23.70 -16.11
N MET A 127 18.76 23.52 -16.27
CA MET A 127 18.21 22.56 -17.23
C MET A 127 18.44 22.97 -18.69
N GLU A 128 18.42 24.28 -18.99
CA GLU A 128 18.70 24.84 -20.31
C GLU A 128 20.16 24.60 -20.74
N GLN A 129 21.12 24.60 -19.82
CA GLN A 129 22.52 24.23 -20.12
C GLN A 129 22.64 22.82 -20.72
N ASP A 130 21.78 21.89 -20.28
CA ASP A 130 21.72 20.51 -20.74
C ASP A 130 20.41 20.19 -21.48
N ARG A 131 19.84 21.16 -22.23
CA ARG A 131 18.49 21.03 -22.85
C ARG A 131 18.31 19.76 -23.71
N ALA A 132 19.40 19.24 -24.28
CA ALA A 132 19.38 18.03 -25.12
C ALA A 132 19.09 16.74 -24.33
N LYS A 133 19.19 16.75 -23.00
CA LYS A 133 18.87 15.57 -22.18
C LYS A 133 17.39 15.19 -22.32
N PRO A 134 17.05 13.90 -22.47
CA PRO A 134 15.67 13.45 -22.57
C PRO A 134 14.80 13.96 -21.40
N GLY A 135 13.63 14.48 -21.71
CA GLY A 135 12.67 15.02 -20.73
C GLY A 135 12.88 16.48 -20.33
N HIS A 136 14.08 17.05 -20.50
CA HIS A 136 14.37 18.44 -20.08
C HIS A 136 13.45 19.46 -20.75
N ARG A 137 13.17 19.33 -22.06
CA ARG A 137 12.30 20.26 -22.78
C ARG A 137 10.91 20.40 -22.16
N ASN A 138 10.28 19.28 -21.80
CA ASN A 138 8.93 19.31 -21.20
C ASN A 138 8.98 19.80 -19.75
N ASN A 139 10.04 19.45 -19.00
CA ASN A 139 10.22 19.92 -17.63
C ASN A 139 10.45 21.43 -17.59
N ILE A 140 11.26 21.97 -18.51
CA ILE A 140 11.48 23.42 -18.65
C ILE A 140 10.16 24.13 -18.97
N GLU A 141 9.34 23.61 -19.91
CA GLU A 141 8.01 24.15 -20.20
C GLU A 141 7.13 24.17 -18.95
N ARG A 142 7.09 23.06 -18.19
CA ARG A 142 6.31 22.98 -16.93
C ARG A 142 6.78 24.01 -15.89
N LEU A 143 8.09 24.12 -15.66
CA LEU A 143 8.66 25.07 -14.69
C LEU A 143 8.45 26.53 -15.13
N ASN A 144 8.47 26.82 -16.43
CA ASN A 144 8.16 28.15 -16.95
C ASN A 144 6.70 28.53 -16.67
N LEU A 145 5.75 27.61 -16.93
CA LEU A 145 4.33 27.85 -16.63
C LEU A 145 4.08 28.05 -15.13
N GLU A 146 4.79 27.30 -14.28
CA GLU A 146 4.73 27.48 -12.83
C GLU A 146 5.29 28.85 -12.40
N ALA A 147 6.43 29.28 -12.95
CA ALA A 147 6.99 30.60 -12.69
C ALA A 147 6.07 31.73 -13.17
N GLU A 148 5.37 31.54 -14.30
CA GLU A 148 4.32 32.45 -14.77
C GLU A 148 3.13 32.49 -13.81
N ALA A 149 2.70 31.36 -13.25
CA ALA A 149 1.66 31.30 -12.23
C ALA A 149 2.06 32.11 -10.98
N TYR A 150 3.30 31.96 -10.48
CA TYR A 150 3.80 32.77 -9.37
C TYR A 150 3.83 34.26 -9.71
N LYS A 151 4.29 34.62 -10.91
CA LYS A 151 4.28 36.01 -11.38
C LYS A 151 2.87 36.59 -11.40
N MET A 152 1.89 35.82 -11.88
CA MET A 152 0.49 36.26 -11.89
C MET A 152 -0.06 36.42 -10.47
N ARG A 153 0.26 35.49 -9.56
CA ARG A 153 -0.12 35.55 -8.15
C ARG A 153 0.46 36.75 -7.42
N ILE A 154 1.74 37.06 -7.63
CA ILE A 154 2.40 38.24 -7.04
C ILE A 154 1.76 39.54 -7.52
N ASN A 155 1.41 39.61 -8.81
CA ASN A 155 0.84 40.81 -9.42
C ASN A 155 -0.69 40.89 -9.33
N ASN A 156 -1.35 39.88 -8.73
CA ASN A 156 -2.81 39.74 -8.68
C ASN A 156 -3.50 39.84 -10.05
N THR A 157 -2.86 39.32 -11.10
CA THR A 157 -3.42 39.33 -12.47
C THR A 157 -4.19 38.04 -12.75
N PRO A 158 -5.41 38.07 -13.31
CA PRO A 158 -6.19 36.86 -13.55
C PRO A 158 -5.48 35.92 -14.54
N PRO A 159 -5.51 34.59 -14.31
CA PRO A 159 -4.86 33.62 -15.20
C PRO A 159 -5.66 33.44 -16.52
N PRO A 160 -4.98 33.08 -17.63
CA PRO A 160 -5.60 32.79 -18.93
C PRO A 160 -6.17 31.36 -18.99
N TYR A 161 -6.55 30.79 -17.85
CA TYR A 161 -7.05 29.43 -17.74
C TYR A 161 -8.01 29.30 -16.56
N ARG A 162 -8.77 28.21 -16.56
CA ARG A 162 -9.68 27.84 -15.48
C ARG A 162 -9.45 26.40 -15.05
N HIS A 163 -9.60 26.18 -13.76
CA HIS A 163 -9.50 24.87 -13.14
C HIS A 163 -10.85 24.16 -13.08
N TYR A 164 -10.84 22.85 -13.29
CA TYR A 164 -12.01 21.99 -13.17
C TYR A 164 -11.67 20.77 -12.31
N LEU A 165 -12.59 20.38 -11.43
CA LEU A 165 -12.56 19.04 -10.84
C LEU A 165 -12.97 18.05 -11.91
N GLN A 166 -12.14 17.04 -12.13
CA GLN A 166 -12.42 15.93 -13.02
C GLN A 166 -12.49 14.63 -12.24
N LEU A 167 -13.66 13.99 -12.23
CA LEU A 167 -13.80 12.59 -11.84
C LEU A 167 -13.65 11.72 -13.09
N THR A 168 -12.65 10.86 -13.09
CA THR A 168 -12.39 9.88 -14.15
C THR A 168 -12.70 8.49 -13.63
N ILE A 169 -13.59 7.78 -14.32
CA ILE A 169 -13.99 6.42 -13.98
C ILE A 169 -13.63 5.53 -15.17
N SER A 170 -12.72 4.58 -14.95
CA SER A 170 -12.25 3.70 -16.02
C SER A 170 -12.37 2.23 -15.66
N THR A 171 -12.91 1.43 -16.58
CA THR A 171 -13.02 -0.03 -16.48
C THR A 171 -12.47 -0.65 -17.76
N GLY A 172 -11.28 -1.25 -17.70
CA GLY A 172 -10.58 -1.74 -18.90
C GLY A 172 -10.31 -0.59 -19.88
N LYS A 173 -10.89 -0.66 -21.09
CA LYS A 173 -10.76 0.40 -22.12
C LYS A 173 -11.84 1.47 -22.03
N LEU A 174 -12.89 1.25 -21.24
CA LEU A 174 -13.99 2.21 -21.09
C LEU A 174 -13.56 3.30 -20.13
N VAL A 175 -13.66 4.56 -20.56
CA VAL A 175 -13.37 5.74 -19.73
C VAL A 175 -14.56 6.68 -19.76
N LYS A 176 -15.05 7.04 -18.57
CA LYS A 176 -16.07 8.07 -18.36
C LYS A 176 -15.44 9.22 -17.59
N MET A 177 -15.72 10.45 -17.99
CA MET A 177 -15.27 11.65 -17.30
C MET A 177 -16.46 12.54 -16.96
N GLU A 178 -16.43 13.09 -15.75
CA GLU A 178 -17.36 14.13 -15.31
C GLU A 178 -16.53 15.32 -14.82
N ARG A 179 -16.93 16.54 -15.22
CA ARG A 179 -16.19 17.77 -14.92
C ARG A 179 -17.11 18.80 -14.31
N VAL A 180 -16.65 19.46 -13.25
CA VAL A 180 -17.29 20.62 -12.66
C VAL A 180 -16.25 21.70 -12.45
N VAL A 181 -16.66 22.96 -12.44
CA VAL A 181 -15.77 24.08 -12.11
C VAL A 181 -15.15 23.82 -10.75
N TYR A 182 -13.83 24.04 -10.62
CA TYR A 182 -13.15 23.99 -9.33
C TYR A 182 -13.47 25.27 -8.54
N ASP A 183 -14.53 25.23 -7.74
CA ASP A 183 -15.02 26.31 -6.87
C ASP A 183 -14.94 25.97 -5.37
N LYS A 184 -14.51 24.75 -5.06
CA LYS A 184 -14.30 24.21 -3.72
C LYS A 184 -12.93 23.56 -3.66
N GLN A 185 -12.34 23.56 -2.48
CA GLN A 185 -11.10 22.85 -2.18
C GLN A 185 -11.19 21.38 -2.62
N PHE A 186 -10.12 20.91 -3.24
CA PHE A 186 -9.93 19.52 -3.64
C PHE A 186 -10.15 18.56 -2.46
N GLY A 187 -9.67 18.91 -1.26
CA GLY A 187 -9.87 18.11 -0.05
C GLY A 187 -11.35 17.82 0.23
N ILE A 188 -12.23 18.82 0.06
CA ILE A 188 -13.69 18.68 0.24
C ILE A 188 -14.28 17.76 -0.83
N ALA A 189 -13.85 17.91 -2.09
CA ALA A 189 -14.32 17.09 -3.18
C ALA A 189 -13.86 15.62 -3.02
N LYS A 190 -12.63 15.42 -2.56
CA LYS A 190 -12.07 14.09 -2.25
C LYS A 190 -12.84 13.43 -1.12
N GLU A 191 -13.05 14.13 0.00
CA GLU A 191 -13.84 13.63 1.13
C GLU A 191 -15.26 13.25 0.68
N TYR A 192 -15.92 14.08 -0.13
CA TYR A 192 -17.25 13.78 -0.66
C TYR A 192 -17.28 12.46 -1.46
N ILE A 193 -16.30 12.23 -2.33
CA ILE A 193 -16.18 10.98 -3.09
C ILE A 193 -15.85 9.80 -2.16
N GLU A 194 -14.98 9.98 -1.18
CA GLU A 194 -14.63 8.94 -0.21
C GLU A 194 -15.84 8.55 0.66
N THR A 195 -16.57 9.50 1.24
CA THR A 195 -17.80 9.25 2.00
C THR A 195 -18.88 8.59 1.13
N MET A 196 -18.96 8.95 -0.15
CA MET A 196 -19.89 8.30 -1.08
C MET A 196 -19.58 6.82 -1.28
N VAL A 197 -18.30 6.45 -1.33
CA VAL A 197 -17.85 5.08 -1.61
C VAL A 197 -17.78 4.25 -0.34
N PHE A 198 -17.26 4.83 0.74
CA PHE A 198 -16.88 4.16 1.97
C PHE A 198 -17.76 4.54 3.18
N GLY A 199 -18.61 5.56 3.08
CA GLY A 199 -19.53 5.95 4.16
C GLY A 199 -20.66 4.94 4.42
N ASN A 200 -20.71 3.86 3.64
CA ASN A 200 -21.50 2.69 3.97
C ASN A 200 -20.81 1.86 5.06
N LYS A 201 -21.41 1.78 6.24
CA LYS A 201 -20.86 1.04 7.39
C LYS A 201 -20.90 -0.50 7.23
N LYS A 202 -21.40 -1.01 6.10
CA LYS A 202 -21.52 -2.44 5.80
C LYS A 202 -20.77 -2.81 4.52
N VAL A 203 -19.50 -2.45 4.44
CA VAL A 203 -18.63 -2.91 3.36
C VAL A 203 -18.05 -4.27 3.73
N GLN A 204 -17.91 -5.18 2.76
CA GLN A 204 -17.15 -6.41 2.92
C GLN A 204 -16.14 -6.49 1.81
N VAL A 205 -14.85 -6.43 2.16
CA VAL A 205 -13.73 -6.53 1.22
C VAL A 205 -13.07 -7.88 1.40
N GLN A 206 -12.92 -8.64 0.31
CA GLN A 206 -12.18 -9.90 0.36
C GLN A 206 -10.67 -9.65 0.40
N ASP A 207 -10.17 -8.90 -0.58
CA ASP A 207 -8.76 -8.62 -0.81
C ASP A 207 -8.54 -7.10 -0.81
N LEU A 208 -7.82 -6.59 0.20
CA LEU A 208 -7.60 -5.17 0.42
C LEU A 208 -6.14 -4.81 0.18
N ARG A 209 -5.89 -3.81 -0.67
CA ARG A 209 -4.57 -3.21 -0.87
C ARG A 209 -4.59 -1.74 -0.48
N ILE A 210 -3.61 -1.32 0.31
CA ILE A 210 -3.43 0.08 0.72
C ILE A 210 -2.03 0.54 0.32
N GLY A 211 -1.96 1.68 -0.37
CA GLY A 211 -0.73 2.27 -0.89
C GLY A 211 -0.59 2.12 -2.41
N GLY A 212 0.56 2.52 -2.95
CA GLY A 212 0.83 2.48 -4.38
C GLY A 212 0.93 1.06 -4.98
N ASP A 213 0.87 0.97 -6.31
CA ASP A 213 1.05 -0.29 -7.04
C ASP A 213 2.48 -0.84 -6.95
N LYS A 214 3.43 0.05 -6.65
CA LYS A 214 4.82 -0.29 -6.31
C LYS A 214 5.03 -0.03 -4.82
N TYR A 215 5.89 -0.84 -4.21
CA TYR A 215 6.37 -0.59 -2.85
C TYR A 215 7.24 0.66 -2.84
N LEU A 216 7.07 1.51 -1.81
CA LEU A 216 7.99 2.63 -1.58
C LEU A 216 9.41 2.07 -1.45
N ASN A 217 10.35 2.58 -2.25
CA ASN A 217 11.76 2.31 -2.01
C ASN A 217 12.28 3.31 -0.97
N ASP A 218 13.28 2.93 -0.16
CA ASP A 218 13.94 3.85 0.79
C ASP A 218 14.60 5.06 0.07
N LEU A 219 14.75 5.02 -1.25
CA LEU A 219 15.21 6.14 -2.08
C LEU A 219 14.10 7.16 -2.42
N ASP A 220 12.82 6.78 -2.30
CA ASP A 220 11.69 7.68 -2.55
C ASP A 220 11.39 8.60 -1.35
N ASP A 221 11.95 8.30 -0.17
CA ASP A 221 11.83 9.10 1.07
C ASP A 221 12.52 10.48 0.97
N ASN A 222 13.41 10.68 -0.01
CA ASN A 222 14.09 11.97 -0.26
C ASN A 222 13.26 12.96 -1.07
N PHE A 223 12.13 12.54 -1.65
CA PHE A 223 11.15 13.46 -2.22
C PHE A 223 10.10 13.69 -1.15
N GLY A 224 10.17 14.84 -0.47
CA GLY A 224 9.33 15.22 0.67
C GLY A 224 7.83 15.30 0.36
N VAL A 225 7.22 14.17 0.03
CA VAL A 225 5.78 14.01 -0.07
C VAL A 225 5.28 13.81 1.35
N GLN A 226 4.77 14.89 1.97
CA GLN A 226 3.88 14.74 3.12
C GLN A 226 2.70 13.91 2.65
N HIS A 227 2.65 12.66 3.07
CA HIS A 227 1.57 11.76 2.70
C HIS A 227 0.30 12.10 3.48
N ASP A 228 -0.82 12.07 2.77
CA ASP A 228 -2.16 12.33 3.27
C ASP A 228 -2.46 11.61 4.60
N PRO A 229 -3.31 12.21 5.45
CA PRO A 229 -3.80 11.56 6.64
C PRO A 229 -4.48 10.22 6.33
N PRO A 230 -4.54 9.31 7.32
CA PRO A 230 -5.32 8.07 7.23
C PRO A 230 -6.76 8.36 6.76
N LEU A 231 -7.40 7.39 6.07
CA LEU A 231 -8.78 7.55 5.59
C LEU A 231 -9.65 8.20 6.67
N HIS A 232 -10.37 9.28 6.31
CA HIS A 232 -11.20 10.03 7.23
C HIS A 232 -12.29 9.16 7.89
N GLU A 233 -12.69 8.05 7.26
CA GLU A 233 -13.58 7.05 7.84
C GLU A 233 -13.05 5.62 7.75
N PRO A 234 -13.15 4.83 8.83
CA PRO A 234 -12.77 3.43 8.82
C PRO A 234 -13.78 2.54 8.05
N LEU A 235 -13.27 1.78 7.09
CA LEU A 235 -13.96 0.71 6.33
C LEU A 235 -14.55 -0.41 7.22
N SER A 236 -15.72 -0.25 7.82
CA SER A 236 -16.33 -1.30 8.67
C SER A 236 -16.55 -2.64 7.93
N SER A 237 -15.81 -3.70 8.28
CA SER A 237 -15.85 -5.03 7.62
C SER A 237 -15.18 -6.18 8.41
N PRO A 238 -15.91 -7.26 8.74
CA PRO A 238 -15.36 -8.42 9.46
C PRO A 238 -14.74 -9.55 8.60
N HIS A 239 -14.58 -9.42 7.28
CA HIS A 239 -14.30 -10.60 6.41
C HIS A 239 -13.14 -10.45 5.41
N HIS A 240 -12.02 -9.86 5.81
CA HIS A 240 -10.81 -9.80 4.98
C HIS A 240 -10.10 -11.16 4.93
N LYS A 241 -9.84 -11.68 3.72
CA LYS A 241 -8.97 -12.85 3.52
C LYS A 241 -7.50 -12.44 3.44
N GLN A 242 -7.20 -11.30 2.83
CA GLN A 242 -5.85 -10.80 2.68
C GLN A 242 -5.82 -9.27 2.73
N ILE A 243 -4.84 -8.73 3.45
CA ILE A 243 -4.51 -7.30 3.43
C ILE A 243 -3.07 -7.14 2.94
N ILE A 244 -2.88 -6.26 1.97
CA ILE A 244 -1.58 -5.90 1.42
C ILE A 244 -1.36 -4.41 1.66
N VAL A 245 -0.28 -4.07 2.36
CA VAL A 245 0.11 -2.68 2.60
C VAL A 245 1.44 -2.42 1.93
N SER A 246 1.43 -1.58 0.89
CA SER A 246 2.63 -1.21 0.13
C SER A 246 3.28 0.11 0.57
N GLY A 247 2.58 0.89 1.38
CA GLY A 247 3.07 2.14 1.97
C GLY A 247 3.49 2.00 3.45
N ILE A 248 3.42 3.11 4.18
CA ILE A 248 3.74 3.17 5.61
C ILE A 248 2.72 2.36 6.42
N LEU A 249 3.15 1.23 6.99
CA LEU A 249 2.28 0.30 7.71
C LEU A 249 1.53 0.95 8.87
N THR A 250 2.17 1.83 9.65
CA THR A 250 1.54 2.48 10.82
C THR A 250 0.32 3.31 10.44
N ASN A 251 0.36 4.02 9.31
CA ASN A 251 -0.74 4.87 8.84
C ASN A 251 -1.92 4.01 8.35
N ALA A 252 -1.61 2.94 7.63
CA ALA A 252 -2.61 1.96 7.22
C ALA A 252 -3.28 1.30 8.44
N LEU A 253 -2.50 0.90 9.45
CA LEU A 253 -3.03 0.30 10.69
C LEU A 253 -3.91 1.27 11.47
N ALA A 254 -3.55 2.56 11.55
CA ALA A 254 -4.38 3.58 12.18
C ALA A 254 -5.76 3.68 11.52
N SER A 255 -5.80 3.69 10.18
CA SER A 255 -7.04 3.69 9.39
C SER A 255 -7.86 2.41 9.60
N LEU A 256 -7.17 1.28 9.74
CA LEU A 256 -7.78 -0.03 9.80
C LEU A 256 -8.21 -0.44 11.22
N ARG A 257 -7.73 0.23 12.25
CA ARG A 257 -7.93 -0.14 13.65
C ARG A 257 -9.41 -0.30 14.04
N PRO A 258 -10.34 0.60 13.67
CA PRO A 258 -11.75 0.44 14.04
C PRO A 258 -12.41 -0.80 13.42
N ILE A 259 -11.80 -1.37 12.40
CA ILE A 259 -12.31 -2.47 11.58
C ILE A 259 -11.74 -3.80 12.05
N LEU A 260 -10.42 -3.84 12.23
CA LEU A 260 -9.67 -5.09 12.39
C LEU A 260 -9.49 -5.51 13.85
N SER A 261 -9.76 -4.62 14.82
CA SER A 261 -9.60 -4.94 16.25
C SER A 261 -10.52 -6.05 16.74
N GLN A 262 -11.55 -6.43 15.98
CA GLN A 262 -12.56 -7.40 16.37
C GLN A 262 -12.28 -8.82 15.85
N ILE A 263 -11.44 -9.00 14.83
CA ILE A 263 -11.25 -10.30 14.16
C ILE A 263 -9.78 -10.48 13.71
N PRO A 264 -9.14 -11.61 14.03
CA PRO A 264 -7.77 -11.88 13.60
C PRO A 264 -7.68 -12.01 12.07
N LEU A 265 -6.71 -11.32 11.48
CA LEU A 265 -6.44 -11.35 10.04
C LEU A 265 -5.98 -12.75 9.59
N ARG A 266 -6.42 -13.19 8.41
CA ARG A 266 -5.88 -14.41 7.79
C ARG A 266 -4.46 -14.20 7.27
N THR A 267 -4.26 -13.17 6.44
CA THR A 267 -2.97 -12.82 5.87
C THR A 267 -2.76 -11.31 5.89
N LEU A 268 -1.61 -10.86 6.41
CA LEU A 268 -1.11 -9.50 6.28
C LEU A 268 0.19 -9.51 5.50
N THR A 269 0.24 -8.77 4.41
CA THR A 269 1.45 -8.45 3.65
C THR A 269 1.84 -7.03 3.93
N ALA A 270 3.08 -6.78 4.36
CA ALA A 270 3.55 -5.44 4.63
C ALA A 270 5.03 -5.27 4.30
N VAL A 271 5.43 -4.01 4.13
CA VAL A 271 6.82 -3.64 3.92
C VAL A 271 7.51 -3.37 5.26
N PHE A 272 8.75 -3.83 5.38
CA PHE A 272 9.67 -3.38 6.42
C PHE A 272 10.22 -2.00 6.05
N ASN A 273 9.96 -0.98 6.86
CA ASN A 273 10.34 0.42 6.60
C ASN A 273 11.25 0.93 7.73
N ARG A 274 12.33 1.66 7.39
CA ARG A 274 13.25 2.33 8.35
C ARG A 274 13.71 1.44 9.51
N HIS A 275 14.06 0.19 9.20
CA HIS A 275 14.60 -0.79 10.16
C HIS A 275 13.69 -1.14 11.35
N THR A 276 12.41 -0.79 11.32
CA THR A 276 11.47 -1.12 12.39
C THR A 276 10.19 -1.72 11.82
N PHE A 277 9.66 -2.71 12.51
CA PHE A 277 8.35 -3.27 12.21
C PHE A 277 7.46 -3.04 13.43
N PRO A 278 6.28 -2.41 13.27
CA PRO A 278 5.49 -1.98 14.42
C PRO A 278 5.03 -3.17 15.27
N GLU A 279 5.10 -3.02 16.59
CA GLU A 279 4.42 -3.91 17.53
C GLU A 279 2.96 -3.44 17.66
N ASP A 280 2.10 -3.97 16.80
CA ASP A 280 0.67 -3.64 16.79
C ASP A 280 -0.19 -4.91 16.94
N PRO A 281 -1.28 -4.90 17.73
CA PRO A 281 -2.16 -6.05 17.89
C PRO A 281 -2.70 -6.62 16.56
N ILE A 282 -2.99 -5.79 15.57
CA ILE A 282 -3.49 -6.22 14.26
C ILE A 282 -2.42 -7.02 13.52
N VAL A 283 -1.16 -6.58 13.59
CA VAL A 283 -0.01 -7.29 13.03
C VAL A 283 0.18 -8.61 13.75
N ASN A 284 0.19 -8.58 15.08
CA ASN A 284 0.49 -9.73 15.94
C ASN A 284 -0.61 -10.81 15.93
N THR A 285 -1.85 -10.44 15.62
CA THR A 285 -2.98 -11.39 15.49
C THR A 285 -3.12 -11.99 14.09
N ALA A 286 -2.36 -11.50 13.09
CA ALA A 286 -2.40 -12.07 11.76
C ALA A 286 -1.92 -13.53 11.76
N ARG A 287 -2.72 -14.44 11.18
CA ARG A 287 -2.39 -15.86 11.12
C ARG A 287 -1.18 -16.13 10.21
N PHE A 288 -1.04 -15.35 9.14
CA PHE A 288 0.12 -15.34 8.27
C PHE A 288 0.61 -13.92 8.04
N LEU A 289 1.86 -13.66 8.40
CA LEU A 289 2.55 -12.39 8.15
C LEU A 289 3.58 -12.57 7.04
N TYR A 290 3.43 -11.84 5.94
CA TYR A 290 4.39 -11.81 4.83
C TYR A 290 5.07 -10.43 4.81
N ILE A 291 6.40 -10.42 4.91
CA ILE A 291 7.19 -9.19 4.91
C ILE A 291 7.90 -9.09 3.56
N ASP A 292 7.41 -8.17 2.71
CA ASP A 292 7.71 -8.12 1.28
C ASP A 292 8.90 -7.21 0.92
N ARG A 293 10.00 -7.32 1.68
CA ARG A 293 11.28 -6.65 1.44
C ARG A 293 12.44 -7.40 2.11
N PRO A 294 13.69 -7.13 1.71
CA PRO A 294 14.86 -7.52 2.50
C PRO A 294 14.68 -7.08 3.95
N THR A 295 14.66 -8.05 4.87
CA THR A 295 14.34 -7.83 6.28
C THR A 295 15.35 -8.56 7.16
N PRO A 296 15.87 -7.93 8.23
CA PRO A 296 16.75 -8.62 9.15
C PRO A 296 15.99 -9.70 9.90
N ILE A 297 16.62 -10.85 10.09
CA ILE A 297 16.01 -12.00 10.75
C ILE A 297 15.60 -11.72 12.21
N SER A 298 16.22 -10.72 12.84
CA SER A 298 15.91 -10.22 14.18
C SER A 298 14.46 -9.71 14.32
N VAL A 299 13.78 -9.36 13.22
CA VAL A 299 12.34 -8.97 13.24
C VAL A 299 11.43 -10.10 13.72
N LEU A 300 11.89 -11.35 13.65
CA LEU A 300 11.15 -12.51 14.20
C LEU A 300 11.18 -12.55 15.74
N SER A 301 12.02 -11.72 16.37
CA SER A 301 12.00 -11.52 17.82
C SER A 301 10.65 -10.93 18.23
N ASN A 302 10.16 -11.31 19.41
CA ASN A 302 8.89 -10.80 19.96
C ASN A 302 7.61 -11.00 19.12
N ARG A 303 7.59 -11.84 18.06
CA ARG A 303 6.39 -12.03 17.23
C ARG A 303 5.54 -13.24 17.66
N PRO A 304 4.25 -13.05 17.98
CA PRO A 304 3.35 -14.16 18.33
C PRO A 304 2.70 -14.84 17.11
N ASN A 305 2.97 -14.34 15.89
CA ASN A 305 2.37 -14.87 14.67
C ASN A 305 2.72 -16.35 14.46
N TYR A 306 1.71 -17.16 14.14
CA TYR A 306 1.89 -18.60 13.90
C TYR A 306 2.71 -18.91 12.65
N ARG A 307 2.57 -18.07 11.60
CA ARG A 307 3.29 -18.21 10.35
C ARG A 307 3.87 -16.87 9.91
N ILE A 308 5.17 -16.83 9.63
CA ILE A 308 5.86 -15.65 9.11
C ILE A 308 6.67 -16.04 7.87
N HIS A 309 6.65 -15.21 6.84
CA HIS A 309 7.54 -15.33 5.70
C HIS A 309 8.28 -14.01 5.45
N LEU A 310 9.61 -14.06 5.41
CA LEU A 310 10.45 -12.94 4.99
C LEU A 310 10.81 -13.16 3.52
N CYS A 311 10.44 -12.22 2.64
CA CYS A 311 10.71 -12.31 1.19
C CYS A 311 12.20 -12.46 0.88
N LEU A 312 13.06 -11.74 1.61
CA LEU A 312 14.50 -11.94 1.63
C LEU A 312 15.02 -11.70 3.04
N ALA A 313 15.66 -12.69 3.65
CA ALA A 313 16.22 -12.54 5.00
C ALA A 313 17.73 -12.23 4.95
N PHE A 314 18.19 -11.40 5.88
CA PHE A 314 19.62 -11.17 6.13
C PHE A 314 19.92 -11.06 7.64
N CYS A 315 21.19 -11.21 8.02
CA CYS A 315 21.65 -10.91 9.38
C CYS A 315 22.33 -9.52 9.35
N GLN A 316 22.03 -8.65 10.32
CA GLN A 316 22.70 -7.36 10.47
C GLN A 316 24.06 -7.50 11.16
N ASN A 317 24.16 -8.45 12.07
CA ASN A 317 25.40 -8.77 12.76
C ASN A 317 25.53 -10.28 13.01
N ASP A 318 26.71 -10.70 13.46
CA ASP A 318 27.03 -12.11 13.65
C ASP A 318 26.24 -12.83 14.75
N TYR A 319 25.60 -12.08 15.65
CA TYR A 319 24.92 -12.57 16.85
C TYR A 319 23.40 -12.61 16.73
N ASP A 320 22.80 -11.98 15.71
CA ASP A 320 21.34 -11.86 15.57
C ASP A 320 20.62 -13.20 15.70
N LEU A 321 21.14 -14.24 15.04
CA LEU A 321 20.58 -15.58 15.09
C LEU A 321 20.71 -16.25 16.46
N ASN A 322 21.86 -16.12 17.11
CA ASN A 322 22.08 -16.69 18.44
C ASN A 322 21.17 -16.02 19.48
N ASN A 323 21.13 -14.68 19.45
CA ASN A 323 20.25 -13.88 20.30
C ASN A 323 18.78 -14.26 20.10
N LEU A 324 18.36 -14.44 18.84
CA LEU A 324 17.01 -14.85 18.48
C LEU A 324 16.67 -16.25 19.02
N VAL A 325 17.55 -17.23 18.85
CA VAL A 325 17.35 -18.60 19.37
C VAL A 325 17.33 -18.63 20.89
N ASP A 326 18.21 -17.88 21.55
CA ASP A 326 18.25 -17.79 23.02
C ASP A 326 17.00 -17.10 23.58
N GLU A 327 16.47 -16.11 22.89
CA GLU A 327 15.18 -15.51 23.21
C GLU A 327 14.05 -16.53 23.05
N TRP A 328 14.02 -17.27 21.94
CA TRP A 328 13.01 -18.29 21.68
C TRP A 328 13.04 -19.42 22.71
N LYS A 329 14.23 -19.82 23.21
CA LYS A 329 14.39 -20.81 24.29
C LYS A 329 13.76 -20.36 25.61
N LYS A 330 13.69 -19.04 25.87
CA LYS A 330 13.06 -18.48 27.07
C LYS A 330 11.52 -18.48 26.98
N ARG A 331 10.94 -18.84 25.83
CA ARG A 331 9.51 -18.71 25.53
C ARG A 331 8.79 -20.03 25.37
N LYS A 332 7.49 -19.98 25.65
CA LYS A 332 6.54 -21.03 25.26
C LYS A 332 6.03 -20.76 23.85
N ILE A 333 6.77 -21.22 22.85
CA ILE A 333 6.34 -21.16 21.44
C ILE A 333 5.46 -22.37 21.13
N ARG A 334 4.38 -22.14 20.37
CA ARG A 334 3.43 -23.18 19.97
C ARG A 334 4.08 -24.16 19.00
N ILE A 335 3.80 -25.45 19.17
CA ILE A 335 4.22 -26.47 18.19
C ILE A 335 3.53 -26.21 16.85
N GLY A 336 4.32 -26.31 15.78
CA GLY A 336 3.93 -26.01 14.41
C GLY A 336 4.08 -24.54 14.02
N THR A 337 4.56 -23.65 14.90
CA THR A 337 4.96 -22.30 14.48
C THR A 337 5.99 -22.41 13.38
N PHE A 338 5.75 -21.69 12.28
CA PHE A 338 6.48 -21.86 11.02
C PHE A 338 6.98 -20.54 10.47
N TYR A 339 8.30 -20.38 10.44
CA TYR A 339 8.96 -19.26 9.77
C TYR A 339 9.61 -19.74 8.48
N SER A 340 9.57 -18.89 7.47
CA SER A 340 10.19 -19.16 6.17
C SER A 340 10.93 -17.93 5.66
N LEU A 341 12.08 -18.15 5.05
CA LEU A 341 13.01 -17.10 4.64
C LEU A 341 13.36 -17.33 3.18
N GLY A 342 12.99 -16.41 2.30
CA GLY A 342 13.54 -16.38 0.95
C GLY A 342 15.03 -16.05 1.03
N THR A 343 15.84 -16.76 0.26
CA THR A 343 17.29 -16.60 0.27
C THR A 343 17.93 -16.92 -1.09
N THR A 344 19.18 -16.49 -1.25
CA THR A 344 20.04 -16.84 -2.40
C THR A 344 20.89 -18.06 -2.05
N GLU A 345 21.45 -18.71 -3.07
CA GLU A 345 22.33 -19.87 -2.92
C GLU A 345 23.49 -19.63 -1.95
N SER A 346 24.23 -18.54 -2.13
CA SER A 346 25.36 -18.17 -1.26
C SER A 346 24.96 -17.82 0.17
N SER A 347 23.69 -17.46 0.39
CA SER A 347 23.17 -17.07 1.70
C SER A 347 22.60 -18.26 2.49
N VAL A 348 22.26 -19.37 1.82
CA VAL A 348 21.83 -20.61 2.50
C VAL A 348 22.94 -21.10 3.42
N ASP A 349 24.16 -21.24 2.90
CA ASP A 349 25.31 -21.75 3.65
C ASP A 349 25.63 -20.90 4.87
N HIS A 350 25.53 -19.57 4.73
CA HIS A 350 25.72 -18.65 5.84
C HIS A 350 24.67 -18.85 6.94
N ILE A 351 23.38 -18.89 6.58
CA ILE A 351 22.29 -19.10 7.54
C ILE A 351 22.42 -20.47 8.23
N PHE A 352 22.69 -21.53 7.46
CA PHE A 352 22.88 -22.88 8.00
C PHE A 352 24.11 -22.97 8.90
N GLY A 353 25.23 -22.38 8.50
CA GLY A 353 26.44 -22.32 9.32
C GLY A 353 26.17 -21.68 10.69
N LYS A 354 25.39 -20.59 10.72
CA LYS A 354 24.97 -19.95 11.98
C LYS A 354 24.10 -20.87 12.84
N PHE A 355 23.09 -21.54 12.26
CA PHE A 355 22.26 -22.47 13.01
C PHE A 355 23.01 -23.72 13.50
N ARG A 356 24.00 -24.22 12.74
CA ARG A 356 24.86 -25.34 13.15
C ARG A 356 25.70 -25.01 14.38
N ASN A 357 26.11 -23.76 14.52
CA ASN A 357 26.92 -23.30 15.64
C ASN A 357 26.11 -23.03 16.93
N VAL A 358 24.78 -23.20 16.89
CA VAL A 358 23.95 -23.06 18.10
C VAL A 358 24.26 -24.21 19.07
N PRO A 359 24.47 -23.95 20.37
CA PRO A 359 24.73 -24.99 21.35
C PRO A 359 23.65 -26.08 21.38
N GLY A 360 24.08 -27.33 21.18
CA GLY A 360 23.23 -28.51 21.15
C GLY A 360 22.57 -28.80 19.80
N ALA A 361 22.86 -28.01 18.75
CA ALA A 361 22.42 -28.31 17.40
C ALA A 361 23.02 -29.63 16.90
N LYS A 362 22.21 -30.43 16.20
CA LYS A 362 22.64 -31.65 15.50
C LYS A 362 22.28 -31.59 14.04
N LEU A 363 23.08 -32.21 13.20
CA LEU A 363 22.70 -32.51 11.82
C LEU A 363 21.79 -33.75 11.81
N GLY A 364 20.91 -33.81 10.82
CA GLY A 364 20.02 -34.92 10.63
C GLY A 364 19.17 -34.73 9.38
N GLU A 365 18.13 -35.55 9.29
CA GLU A 365 17.20 -35.54 8.19
C GLU A 365 15.75 -35.49 8.69
N ASN A 366 14.91 -34.79 7.94
CA ASN A 366 13.47 -34.80 8.17
C ASN A 366 12.75 -35.50 7.00
N LYS A 367 11.53 -35.97 7.27
CA LYS A 367 10.72 -36.70 6.26
C LYS A 367 10.39 -35.88 5.00
N VAL A 368 10.43 -34.55 5.09
CA VAL A 368 10.06 -33.63 4.00
C VAL A 368 11.19 -33.49 2.99
N THR A 369 12.44 -33.38 3.45
CA THR A 369 13.60 -33.10 2.59
C THR A 369 14.50 -34.31 2.33
N ARG A 370 14.37 -35.41 3.09
CA ARG A 370 15.22 -36.62 2.96
C ARG A 370 15.34 -37.24 1.56
N SER A 371 14.44 -36.90 0.64
CA SER A 371 14.44 -37.41 -0.75
C SER A 371 14.72 -36.30 -1.77
N THR A 372 15.33 -35.20 -1.33
CA THR A 372 15.69 -34.05 -2.15
C THR A 372 17.19 -33.82 -2.10
N GLU A 373 17.72 -33.04 -3.06
CA GLU A 373 19.12 -32.59 -3.09
C GLU A 373 19.53 -31.73 -1.87
N LEU A 374 18.56 -31.29 -1.05
CA LEU A 374 18.74 -30.47 0.15
C LEU A 374 18.23 -31.23 1.38
N SER A 375 18.73 -32.45 1.60
CA SER A 375 18.21 -33.34 2.65
C SER A 375 18.51 -32.86 4.07
N GLU A 376 19.49 -31.96 4.22
CA GLU A 376 20.00 -31.52 5.51
C GLU A 376 18.93 -30.81 6.35
N CYS A 377 18.85 -31.24 7.60
CA CYS A 377 18.05 -30.63 8.64
C CYS A 377 18.91 -30.36 9.86
N ILE A 378 18.96 -29.11 10.32
CA ILE A 378 19.56 -28.76 11.60
C ILE A 378 18.48 -28.91 12.67
N ILE A 379 18.77 -29.68 13.71
CA ILE A 379 17.87 -29.99 14.81
C ILE A 379 18.41 -29.31 16.07
N ILE A 380 17.67 -28.36 16.63
CA ILE A 380 18.09 -27.60 17.81
C ILE A 380 17.12 -27.91 18.97
N PRO A 381 17.59 -28.47 20.09
CA PRO A 381 16.75 -28.68 21.27
C PRO A 381 16.26 -27.33 21.84
N MET A 382 14.93 -27.16 21.92
CA MET A 382 14.29 -25.96 22.47
C MET A 382 13.69 -26.20 23.87
N GLY A 383 13.96 -27.37 24.46
CA GLY A 383 13.49 -27.78 25.77
C GLY A 383 13.45 -29.30 25.91
N LYS A 384 12.74 -29.81 26.93
CA LYS A 384 12.64 -31.26 27.16
C LYS A 384 11.82 -31.98 26.07
N LYS A 385 10.79 -31.32 25.53
CA LYS A 385 9.77 -31.93 24.66
C LYS A 385 9.70 -31.33 23.25
N THR A 386 10.46 -30.28 22.96
CA THR A 386 10.37 -29.53 21.71
C THR A 386 11.74 -29.35 21.08
N GLU A 387 11.75 -29.32 19.76
CA GLU A 387 12.92 -29.05 18.93
C GLU A 387 12.57 -28.05 17.82
N LEU A 388 13.59 -27.38 17.33
CA LEU A 388 13.52 -26.52 16.16
C LEU A 388 14.20 -27.23 15.00
N ASN A 389 13.48 -27.38 13.90
CA ASN A 389 13.98 -27.98 12.67
C ASN A 389 14.21 -26.88 11.64
N VAL A 390 15.44 -26.75 11.16
CA VAL A 390 15.82 -25.81 10.12
C VAL A 390 16.26 -26.58 8.89
N TYR A 391 15.56 -26.41 7.78
CA TYR A 391 15.83 -27.13 6.54
C TYR A 391 15.57 -26.25 5.31
N CYS A 392 16.10 -26.64 4.16
CA CYS A 392 16.02 -25.84 2.93
C CYS A 392 15.15 -26.56 1.88
N SER A 393 14.49 -25.79 1.01
CA SER A 393 13.78 -26.34 -0.13
C SER A 393 13.72 -25.34 -1.29
N LYS A 394 13.58 -25.85 -2.52
CA LYS A 394 13.23 -25.00 -3.68
C LYS A 394 11.80 -24.44 -3.49
N PRO A 395 11.53 -23.17 -3.86
CA PRO A 395 10.19 -22.59 -3.75
C PRO A 395 9.14 -23.38 -4.54
N ASN A 396 8.02 -23.71 -3.90
CA ASN A 396 6.85 -24.25 -4.60
C ASN A 396 6.08 -23.16 -5.38
N GLU A 397 5.07 -23.53 -6.17
CA GLU A 397 4.30 -22.58 -7.00
C GLU A 397 3.63 -21.43 -6.22
N GLN A 398 3.24 -21.63 -4.96
CA GLN A 398 2.69 -20.56 -4.14
C GLN A 398 3.81 -19.67 -3.59
N GLU A 399 4.92 -20.28 -3.17
CA GLU A 399 6.08 -19.58 -2.64
C GLU A 399 6.79 -18.76 -3.73
N LYS A 400 6.84 -19.23 -4.98
CA LYS A 400 7.36 -18.46 -6.13
C LYS A 400 6.64 -17.14 -6.33
N LYS A 401 5.34 -17.07 -6.02
CA LYS A 401 4.55 -15.82 -6.09
C LYS A 401 4.91 -14.83 -4.96
N LEU A 402 5.52 -15.33 -3.89
CA LEU A 402 5.93 -14.59 -2.70
C LEU A 402 7.44 -14.33 -2.67
N CYS A 403 8.17 -14.71 -3.70
CA CYS A 403 9.63 -14.66 -3.70
C CYS A 403 10.11 -13.63 -4.72
N HIS A 404 11.05 -12.79 -4.30
CA HIS A 404 11.79 -11.94 -5.22
C HIS A 404 12.50 -12.79 -6.28
N TRP A 405 12.69 -12.27 -7.50
CA TRP A 405 13.25 -13.04 -8.63
C TRP A 405 14.68 -13.58 -8.37
N THR A 406 15.38 -13.03 -7.39
CA THR A 406 16.72 -13.48 -6.95
C THR A 406 16.67 -14.66 -5.96
N VAL A 407 15.51 -14.98 -5.40
CA VAL A 407 15.34 -16.05 -4.41
C VAL A 407 15.30 -17.39 -5.13
N LYS A 408 16.29 -18.22 -4.85
CA LYS A 408 16.38 -19.59 -5.40
C LYS A 408 15.96 -20.66 -4.38
N PHE A 409 15.98 -20.32 -3.10
CA PHE A 409 15.79 -21.25 -2.00
C PHE A 409 14.97 -20.63 -0.87
N ILE A 410 14.30 -21.49 -0.11
CA ILE A 410 13.56 -21.11 1.09
C ILE A 410 14.07 -21.92 2.27
N VAL A 411 14.62 -21.22 3.25
CA VAL A 411 14.94 -21.79 4.56
C VAL A 411 13.65 -21.83 5.38
N LYS A 412 13.33 -23.00 5.92
CA LYS A 412 12.14 -23.28 6.71
C LYS A 412 12.58 -23.58 8.14
N ILE A 413 11.98 -22.87 9.09
CA ILE A 413 12.29 -22.93 10.53
C ILE A 413 10.97 -23.30 11.22
N ILE A 414 10.86 -24.52 11.76
CA ILE A 414 9.61 -25.04 12.31
C ILE A 414 9.81 -25.59 13.73
N TRP A 415 8.88 -25.23 14.62
CA TRP A 415 8.79 -25.83 15.95
C TRP A 415 8.09 -27.19 15.91
N HIS A 416 8.76 -28.24 16.36
CA HIS A 416 8.20 -29.58 16.44
C HIS A 416 8.29 -30.19 17.85
N LEU A 417 7.58 -31.30 18.04
CA LEU A 417 7.86 -32.21 19.16
C LEU A 417 9.22 -32.86 18.95
N ARG A 418 9.93 -33.09 20.06
CA ARG A 418 11.23 -33.73 20.03
C ARG A 418 11.17 -35.11 19.37
N GLY A 419 12.12 -35.41 18.49
CA GLY A 419 12.18 -36.65 17.70
C GLY A 419 11.40 -36.59 16.39
N TYR A 420 11.04 -35.40 15.91
CA TYR A 420 10.37 -35.24 14.62
C TYR A 420 11.34 -35.48 13.45
N ALA A 421 12.56 -34.94 13.55
CA ALA A 421 13.65 -35.28 12.66
C ALA A 421 14.59 -36.32 13.30
N ARG A 422 15.26 -37.10 12.46
CA ARG A 422 16.24 -38.10 12.90
C ARG A 422 17.61 -37.43 12.84
N ALA A 423 18.28 -37.30 13.98
CA ALA A 423 19.66 -36.85 14.01
C ALA A 423 20.57 -37.92 13.37
N ASP A 424 21.61 -37.48 12.67
CA ASP A 424 22.65 -38.37 12.19
C ASP A 424 23.35 -39.01 13.41
N GLU A 425 23.69 -40.28 13.28
CA GLU A 425 24.47 -40.98 14.30
C GLU A 425 25.92 -40.48 14.17
N GLU A 426 26.46 -39.90 15.27
CA GLU A 426 27.81 -39.34 15.35
C GLU A 426 28.91 -40.40 15.17
#